data_AF-A0A0F8WCX8-F1
#
_entry.id   AF-A0A0F8WCX8-F1
#
_cell.length_a   1.000
_cell.length_b   1.000
_cell.length_c   1.000
_cell.angle_alpha   90.00
_cell.angle_beta   90.00
_cell.angle_gamma   90.00
#
_symmetry.space_group_name_H-M   'P 1'
#
loop_
_entity.id
_entity.type
_entity.pdbx_description
1 polymer ?
#
loop_
_entity_poly.entity_id
_entity_poly.type
_entity_poly.pdbx_seq_one_letter_code
_entity_poly.pdbx_strand_id
1 'polypeptide(L)'
;YCNLYGYGKKTLEDFTAIINERDLPQAFFVRGGYGDLQNVSSEVLDIVAELRSQHAELSFEFASPGRVVAQLRDQSLPRLWGEMPYGWGSLSSGFVELMAQSVELEHRLLTAEKLVALARGLGFEVAPTPPAEPDGAAERWLARHHLQGDIFGLPIPAGDELRELWRYELFCQDHNYGGYHGAQSSWDKESMRDHALTEISRWIDGSLMVLSSLDCEQGLTVFNPVSWCRDEVVIVADEEPETLQVLGEDGLPLPVQPTYGGLAVQLNGLHSLGVQSFRLHRGKPQPSSNLLKNQLVSQHMVVDVDTSQGRISRLYDVSVSQDLTDHDREYGFGTLVSYKDPGVDVRY
;
A
#
# COMPACT_ATOMS: atom_id res chain seq x y z
N TYR A 1 33.57 0.12 11.69
CA TYR A 1 32.75 -0.62 10.71
C TYR A 1 32.91 0.05 9.36
N CYS A 2 33.19 -0.71 8.31
CA CYS A 2 33.45 -0.20 6.97
C CYS A 2 32.65 -1.04 5.96
N ASN A 3 31.89 -0.36 5.10
CA ASN A 3 31.22 -0.99 3.98
C ASN A 3 31.98 -0.58 2.70
N LEU A 4 32.47 -1.57 1.94
CA LEU A 4 33.14 -1.31 0.67
C LEU A 4 32.05 -1.14 -0.40
N TYR A 5 31.68 0.11 -0.71
CA TYR A 5 30.81 0.41 -1.84
C TYR A 5 31.65 0.66 -3.09
N GLY A 6 31.49 -0.22 -4.09
CA GLY A 6 32.23 -0.15 -5.35
C GLY A 6 33.53 -0.96 -5.33
N TYR A 7 33.95 -1.42 -6.51
CA TYR A 7 35.10 -2.29 -6.66
C TYR A 7 36.26 -1.61 -7.39
N GLY A 8 37.48 -2.05 -7.07
CA GLY A 8 38.70 -1.64 -7.76
C GLY A 8 39.51 -0.55 -7.05
N LYS A 9 40.46 0.01 -7.81
CA LYS A 9 41.54 0.86 -7.30
C LYS A 9 41.05 2.10 -6.54
N LYS A 10 39.97 2.72 -7.01
CA LYS A 10 39.40 3.92 -6.39
C LYS A 10 38.91 3.64 -4.97
N THR A 11 38.26 2.50 -4.74
CA THR A 11 37.82 2.08 -3.40
C THR A 11 39.01 1.99 -2.45
N LEU A 12 40.10 1.35 -2.88
CA LEU A 12 41.33 1.28 -2.08
C LEU A 12 41.89 2.69 -1.79
N GLU A 13 41.99 3.56 -2.81
CA GLU A 13 42.47 4.93 -2.66
C GLU A 13 41.62 5.74 -1.66
N ASP A 14 40.29 5.66 -1.75
CA ASP A 14 39.36 6.34 -0.84
C ASP A 14 39.48 5.82 0.61
N PHE A 15 39.68 4.50 0.79
CA PHE A 15 39.86 3.91 2.11
C PHE A 15 41.20 4.28 2.75
N THR A 16 42.29 4.21 1.98
CA THR A 16 43.61 4.64 2.44
C THR A 16 43.59 6.11 2.83
N ALA A 17 42.89 6.97 2.09
CA ALA A 17 42.70 8.38 2.45
C ALA A 17 41.98 8.54 3.80
N ILE A 18 40.86 7.85 4.01
CA ILE A 18 40.11 7.88 5.28
C ILE A 18 40.97 7.41 6.45
N ILE A 19 41.76 6.34 6.26
CA ILE A 19 42.65 5.79 7.30
C ILE A 19 43.73 6.80 7.69
N ASN A 20 44.32 7.48 6.70
CA ASN A 20 45.38 8.44 6.95
C ASN A 20 44.86 9.75 7.58
N GLU A 21 43.61 10.13 7.31
CA GLU A 21 43.03 11.40 7.77
C GLU A 21 42.35 11.33 9.14
N ARG A 22 42.04 10.13 9.64
CA ARG A 22 41.22 9.97 10.85
C ARG A 22 41.91 9.12 11.90
N ASP A 23 41.70 9.48 13.16
CA ASP A 23 42.03 8.61 14.29
C ASP A 23 40.97 7.50 14.38
N LEU A 24 41.31 6.32 13.88
CA LEU A 24 40.39 5.21 13.73
C LEU A 24 40.70 4.09 14.73
N PRO A 25 39.69 3.30 15.15
CA PRO A 25 39.91 2.16 16.03
C PRO A 25 40.84 1.12 15.40
N GLN A 26 41.57 0.38 16.24
CA GLN A 26 42.57 -0.63 15.82
C GLN A 26 42.00 -1.81 15.01
N ALA A 27 40.68 -1.98 14.96
CA ALA A 27 40.03 -3.09 14.26
C ALA A 27 38.95 -2.60 13.30
N PHE A 28 39.02 -3.11 12.07
CA PHE A 28 38.08 -2.85 10.98
C PHE A 28 37.38 -4.13 10.56
N PHE A 29 36.05 -4.05 10.57
CA PHE A 29 35.18 -5.05 9.95
C PHE A 29 34.85 -4.61 8.54
N VAL A 30 35.27 -5.43 7.59
CA VAL A 30 35.03 -5.24 6.17
C VAL A 30 33.79 -6.03 5.76
N ARG A 31 32.80 -5.32 5.21
CA ARG A 31 31.61 -5.91 4.60
C ARG A 31 31.65 -5.60 3.10
N GLY A 32 31.44 -6.63 2.27
CA GLY A 32 31.18 -6.46 0.83
C GLY A 32 29.74 -6.03 0.56
N GLY A 33 29.45 -5.67 -0.70
CA GLY A 33 28.12 -5.24 -1.13
C GLY A 33 27.05 -6.33 -1.00
N TYR A 34 25.81 -6.02 -1.39
CA TYR A 34 24.65 -6.91 -1.21
C TYR A 34 24.81 -8.32 -1.82
N GLY A 35 25.62 -8.51 -2.87
CA GLY A 35 25.94 -9.82 -3.45
C GLY A 35 27.11 -10.57 -2.78
N ASP A 36 28.01 -9.85 -2.09
CA ASP A 36 29.28 -10.40 -1.61
C ASP A 36 29.18 -11.13 -0.27
N LEU A 37 28.06 -10.95 0.45
CA LEU A 37 27.82 -11.72 1.68
C LEU A 37 27.61 -13.21 1.39
N GLN A 38 27.19 -13.55 0.17
CA GLN A 38 26.99 -14.93 -0.28
C GLN A 38 28.18 -15.44 -1.11
N ASN A 39 28.86 -14.55 -1.86
CA ASN A 39 30.07 -14.86 -2.61
C ASN A 39 31.03 -13.66 -2.63
N VAL A 40 32.00 -13.61 -1.70
CA VAL A 40 33.00 -12.54 -1.67
C VAL A 40 33.81 -12.56 -2.97
N SER A 41 33.81 -11.46 -3.73
CA SER A 41 34.60 -11.35 -4.95
C SER A 41 36.11 -11.42 -4.66
N SER A 42 36.90 -11.93 -5.61
CA SER A 42 38.37 -11.95 -5.49
C SER A 42 38.95 -10.56 -5.30
N GLU A 43 38.35 -9.54 -5.92
CA GLU A 43 38.79 -8.15 -5.80
C GLU A 43 38.67 -7.62 -4.36
N VAL A 44 37.62 -8.01 -3.62
CA VAL A 44 37.48 -7.66 -2.20
C VAL A 44 38.55 -8.34 -1.36
N LEU A 45 38.90 -9.59 -1.67
CA LEU A 45 40.00 -10.29 -1.00
C LEU A 45 41.34 -9.58 -1.23
N ASP A 46 41.60 -9.16 -2.46
CA ASP A 46 42.83 -8.45 -2.85
C ASP A 46 42.92 -7.08 -2.15
N ILE A 47 41.83 -6.31 -2.11
CA ILE A 47 41.77 -5.02 -1.39
C ILE A 47 42.08 -5.22 0.10
N VAL A 48 41.49 -6.23 0.74
CA VAL A 48 41.75 -6.50 2.16
C VAL A 48 43.19 -6.97 2.40
N ALA A 49 43.76 -7.78 1.51
CA ALA A 49 45.16 -8.17 1.59
C ALA A 49 46.09 -6.96 1.47
N GLU A 50 45.81 -6.05 0.55
CA GLU A 50 46.58 -4.83 0.35
C GLU A 50 46.46 -3.88 1.56
N LEU A 51 45.26 -3.69 2.10
CA LEU A 51 45.06 -2.89 3.32
C LEU A 51 45.85 -3.44 4.51
N ARG A 52 45.86 -4.77 4.70
CA ARG A 52 46.67 -5.43 5.75
C ARG A 52 48.18 -5.23 5.54
N SER A 53 48.62 -5.16 4.29
CA SER A 53 50.02 -4.91 3.93
C SER A 53 50.42 -3.47 4.22
N GLN A 54 49.56 -2.50 3.86
CA GLN A 54 49.83 -1.07 4.00
C GLN A 54 49.69 -0.57 5.45
N HIS A 55 48.83 -1.20 6.24
CA HIS A 55 48.47 -0.76 7.59
C HIS A 55 48.61 -1.90 8.60
N ALA A 56 49.85 -2.30 8.87
CA ALA A 56 50.17 -3.42 9.77
C ALA A 56 49.76 -3.17 11.24
N GLU A 57 49.54 -1.92 11.61
CA GLU A 57 49.02 -1.48 12.91
C GLU A 57 47.52 -1.70 13.08
N LEU A 58 46.79 -1.98 12.00
CA LEU A 58 45.36 -2.19 11.98
C LEU A 58 45.01 -3.66 11.69
N SER A 59 43.95 -4.15 12.32
CA SER A 59 43.38 -5.46 12.01
C SER A 59 42.22 -5.33 11.04
N PHE A 60 42.32 -5.93 9.85
CA PHE A 60 41.23 -6.03 8.89
C PHE A 60 40.66 -7.45 8.89
N GLU A 61 39.37 -7.58 9.18
CA GLU A 61 38.68 -8.87 9.24
C GLU A 61 37.37 -8.86 8.46
N PHE A 62 37.10 -9.97 7.75
CA PHE A 62 35.76 -10.26 7.28
C PHE A 62 34.90 -10.71 8.47
N ALA A 63 33.76 -10.04 8.66
CA ALA A 63 32.86 -10.36 9.75
C ALA A 63 31.40 -10.30 9.30
N SER A 64 30.61 -11.22 9.82
CA SER A 64 29.15 -11.15 9.69
C SER A 64 28.61 -9.96 10.51
N PRO A 65 27.42 -9.43 10.15
CA PRO A 65 26.76 -8.41 10.96
C PRO A 65 26.62 -8.80 12.44
N GLY A 66 26.31 -10.07 12.72
CA GLY A 66 26.19 -10.57 14.09
C GLY A 66 27.49 -10.46 14.90
N ARG A 67 28.65 -10.75 14.28
CA ARG A 67 29.96 -10.60 14.94
C ARG A 67 30.27 -9.13 15.23
N VAL A 68 30.00 -8.24 14.28
CA VAL A 68 30.21 -6.79 14.47
C VAL A 68 29.34 -6.28 15.62
N VAL A 69 28.04 -6.59 15.60
CA VAL A 69 27.09 -6.17 16.64
C VAL A 69 27.51 -6.70 18.02
N ALA A 70 27.97 -7.96 18.11
CA ALA A 70 28.41 -8.55 19.37
C ALA A 70 29.56 -7.76 20.03
N GLN A 71 30.50 -7.21 19.25
CA GLN A 71 31.62 -6.43 19.77
C GLN A 71 31.24 -5.01 20.18
N LEU A 72 30.19 -4.46 19.57
CA LEU A 72 29.70 -3.12 19.86
C LEU A 72 28.70 -3.10 21.02
N ARG A 73 28.18 -4.26 21.43
CA ARG A 73 27.08 -4.39 22.38
C ARG A 73 27.32 -3.70 23.72
N ASP A 74 28.53 -3.80 24.24
CA ASP A 74 28.90 -3.28 25.57
C ASP A 74 29.55 -1.89 25.50
N GLN A 75 29.59 -1.28 24.32
CA GLN A 75 30.21 0.03 24.11
C GLN A 75 29.21 1.16 24.37
N SER A 76 29.70 2.27 24.93
CA SER A 76 28.91 3.50 25.09
C SER A 76 28.83 4.26 23.76
N LEU A 77 27.89 3.86 22.89
CA LEU A 77 27.66 4.49 21.59
C LEU A 77 26.75 5.72 21.70
N PRO A 78 26.91 6.73 20.81
CA PRO A 78 25.95 7.83 20.68
C PRO A 78 24.53 7.30 20.43
N ARG A 79 23.55 7.92 21.09
CA ARG A 79 22.13 7.59 20.90
C ARG A 79 21.51 8.62 19.96
N LEU A 80 20.91 8.11 18.89
CA LEU A 80 20.04 8.86 17.99
C LEU A 80 18.58 8.44 18.27
N TRP A 81 17.64 9.37 18.18
CA TRP A 81 16.23 9.11 18.46
C TRP A 81 15.33 9.84 17.47
N GLY A 82 14.20 9.22 17.13
CA GLY A 82 13.24 9.72 16.14
C GLY A 82 13.45 9.13 14.74
N GLU A 83 12.72 9.68 13.78
CA GLU A 83 12.89 9.36 12.36
C GLU A 83 14.27 9.85 11.87
N MET A 84 14.91 9.05 11.02
CA MET A 84 16.19 9.38 10.41
C MET A 84 16.05 9.42 8.89
N PRO A 85 15.27 10.36 8.32
CA PRO A 85 15.06 10.44 6.89
C PRO A 85 16.35 10.86 6.20
N TYR A 86 17.02 9.91 5.54
CA TYR A 86 18.16 10.22 4.68
C TYR A 86 17.66 10.37 3.24
N GLY A 87 17.61 11.60 2.73
CA GLY A 87 17.27 11.86 1.33
C GLY A 87 15.80 11.67 0.93
N TRP A 88 14.88 11.47 1.88
CA TRP A 88 13.45 11.23 1.61
C TRP A 88 12.72 12.44 0.97
N GLY A 89 13.29 13.65 1.05
CA GLY A 89 12.76 14.84 0.39
C GLY A 89 13.43 15.19 -0.96
N SER A 90 14.48 14.46 -1.35
CA SER A 90 15.21 14.72 -2.61
C SER A 90 14.81 13.80 -3.76
N LEU A 91 14.04 12.74 -3.48
CA LEU A 91 13.47 11.89 -4.49
C LEU A 91 12.07 12.40 -4.80
N SER A 92 11.82 12.75 -6.06
CA SER A 92 10.46 12.99 -6.53
C SER A 92 9.61 11.75 -6.26
N SER A 93 8.32 11.95 -5.98
CA SER A 93 7.32 10.88 -5.90
C SER A 93 7.11 10.25 -7.29
N GLY A 94 8.09 9.46 -7.72
CA GLY A 94 8.22 8.94 -9.09
C GLY A 94 7.32 7.75 -9.43
N PHE A 95 6.49 7.27 -8.49
CA PHE A 95 5.80 5.98 -8.62
C PHE A 95 4.37 6.03 -8.07
N VAL A 96 3.61 7.07 -8.43
CA VAL A 96 2.26 7.31 -7.88
C VAL A 96 1.32 6.12 -8.08
N GLU A 97 1.33 5.49 -9.26
CA GLU A 97 0.46 4.34 -9.57
C GLU A 97 0.85 3.08 -8.79
N LEU A 98 2.15 2.75 -8.75
CA LEU A 98 2.66 1.63 -7.94
C LEU A 98 2.34 1.82 -6.44
N MET A 99 2.45 3.04 -5.93
CA MET A 99 2.09 3.36 -4.55
C MET A 99 0.58 3.28 -4.32
N ALA A 100 -0.23 3.75 -5.27
CA ALA A 100 -1.68 3.63 -5.19
C ALA A 100 -2.12 2.16 -5.18
N GLN A 101 -1.55 1.32 -6.06
CA GLN A 101 -1.78 -0.13 -6.07
C GLN A 101 -1.33 -0.80 -4.76
N SER A 102 -0.17 -0.41 -4.22
CA SER A 102 0.34 -0.94 -2.95
C SER A 102 -0.61 -0.63 -1.79
N VAL A 103 -1.05 0.63 -1.66
CA VAL A 103 -2.01 1.06 -0.63
C VAL A 103 -3.35 0.34 -0.81
N GLU A 104 -3.84 0.22 -2.04
CA GLU A 104 -5.08 -0.51 -2.31
C GLU A 104 -4.96 -1.98 -1.94
N LEU A 105 -3.88 -2.65 -2.37
CA LEU A 105 -3.67 -4.06 -2.11
C LEU A 105 -3.52 -4.33 -0.61
N GLU A 106 -2.76 -3.53 0.12
CA GLU A 106 -2.63 -3.64 1.57
C GLU A 106 -3.99 -3.50 2.26
N HIS A 107 -4.79 -2.51 1.88
CA HIS A 107 -6.14 -2.33 2.42
C HIS A 107 -7.05 -3.54 2.13
N ARG A 108 -7.00 -4.10 0.92
CA ARG A 108 -7.79 -5.29 0.55
C ARG A 108 -7.30 -6.54 1.28
N LEU A 109 -5.99 -6.76 1.41
CA LEU A 109 -5.41 -7.86 2.18
C LEU A 109 -5.87 -7.82 3.63
N LEU A 110 -5.72 -6.68 4.30
CA LEU A 110 -6.17 -6.50 5.67
C LEU A 110 -7.70 -6.67 5.81
N THR A 111 -8.48 -6.25 4.81
CA THR A 111 -9.93 -6.43 4.80
C THR A 111 -10.31 -7.91 4.68
N ALA A 112 -9.68 -8.64 3.76
CA ALA A 112 -9.89 -10.07 3.58
C ALA A 112 -9.52 -10.85 4.84
N GLU A 113 -8.39 -10.55 5.48
CA GLU A 113 -7.98 -11.19 6.74
C GLU A 113 -9.04 -11.04 7.82
N LYS A 114 -9.59 -9.83 7.99
CA LYS A 114 -10.64 -9.56 8.98
C LYS A 114 -11.92 -10.33 8.67
N LEU A 115 -12.34 -10.32 7.41
CA LEU A 115 -13.55 -11.03 6.96
C LEU A 115 -13.41 -12.54 7.11
N VAL A 116 -12.29 -13.11 6.67
CA VAL A 116 -12.00 -14.55 6.79
C VAL A 116 -11.90 -14.96 8.25
N ALA A 117 -11.23 -14.16 9.09
CA ALA A 117 -11.15 -14.42 10.53
C ALA A 117 -12.53 -14.37 11.19
N LEU A 118 -13.36 -13.39 10.85
CA LEU A 118 -14.73 -13.27 11.36
C LEU A 118 -15.58 -14.47 10.95
N ALA A 119 -15.61 -14.81 9.66
CA ALA A 119 -16.40 -15.92 9.14
C ALA A 119 -15.97 -17.26 9.78
N ARG A 120 -14.66 -17.53 9.86
CA ARG A 120 -14.13 -18.73 10.55
C ARG A 120 -14.46 -18.74 12.03
N GLY A 121 -14.41 -17.60 12.70
CA GLY A 121 -14.81 -17.45 14.10
C GLY A 121 -16.29 -17.78 14.34
N LEU A 122 -17.13 -17.56 13.33
CA LEU A 122 -18.56 -17.94 13.33
C LEU A 122 -18.81 -19.38 12.85
N GLY A 123 -17.76 -20.15 12.58
CA GLY A 123 -17.86 -21.55 12.16
C GLY A 123 -18.07 -21.77 10.67
N PHE A 124 -17.88 -20.74 9.85
CA PHE A 124 -17.97 -20.86 8.41
C PHE A 124 -16.64 -21.23 7.76
N GLU A 125 -16.70 -22.07 6.74
CA GLU A 125 -15.62 -22.22 5.78
C GLU A 125 -15.71 -21.12 4.72
N VAL A 126 -14.58 -20.48 4.45
CA VAL A 126 -14.47 -19.45 3.41
C VAL A 126 -13.56 -19.96 2.32
N ALA A 127 -14.03 -19.83 1.08
CA ALA A 127 -13.26 -20.05 -0.13
C ALA A 127 -13.40 -18.81 -1.02
N PRO A 128 -12.40 -18.51 -1.87
CA PRO A 128 -12.55 -17.44 -2.85
C PRO A 128 -13.66 -17.80 -3.84
N THR A 129 -14.39 -16.81 -4.33
CA THR A 129 -15.32 -17.01 -5.44
C THR A 129 -14.58 -17.57 -6.65
N PRO A 130 -15.20 -18.40 -7.51
CA PRO A 130 -14.56 -18.85 -8.75
C PRO A 130 -14.13 -17.65 -9.60
N PRO A 131 -13.01 -17.75 -10.35
CA PRO A 131 -12.66 -16.68 -11.28
C PRO A 131 -13.76 -16.54 -12.34
N ALA A 132 -14.02 -15.32 -12.78
CA ALA A 132 -14.89 -15.09 -13.93
C ALA A 132 -14.34 -15.85 -15.15
N GLU A 133 -15.23 -16.35 -16.00
CA GLU A 133 -14.80 -16.92 -17.28
C GLU A 133 -14.11 -15.82 -18.10
N PRO A 134 -12.88 -16.05 -18.61
CA PRO A 134 -12.19 -15.01 -19.37
C PRO A 134 -12.92 -14.73 -20.67
N ASP A 135 -13.18 -13.44 -20.94
CA ASP A 135 -13.80 -12.98 -22.16
C ASP A 135 -12.75 -12.77 -23.26
N GLY A 136 -12.97 -13.39 -24.41
CA GLY A 136 -12.05 -13.30 -25.54
C GLY A 136 -10.74 -14.10 -25.40
N ALA A 137 -9.91 -14.02 -26.44
CA ALA A 137 -8.70 -14.84 -26.57
C ALA A 137 -7.52 -14.33 -25.71
N ALA A 138 -7.44 -13.01 -25.50
CA ALA A 138 -6.34 -12.40 -24.74
C ALA A 138 -6.44 -12.70 -23.24
N GLU A 139 -7.62 -12.54 -22.64
CA GLU A 139 -7.84 -12.90 -21.23
C GLU A 139 -7.67 -14.39 -20.98
N ARG A 140 -8.13 -15.23 -21.91
CA ARG A 140 -7.88 -16.69 -21.86
C ARG A 140 -6.40 -17.04 -21.92
N TRP A 141 -5.59 -16.26 -22.65
CA TRP A 141 -4.16 -16.46 -22.71
C TRP A 141 -3.47 -16.01 -21.42
N LEU A 142 -3.82 -14.82 -20.91
CA LEU A 142 -3.29 -14.29 -19.64
C LEU A 142 -3.63 -15.20 -18.45
N ALA A 143 -4.89 -15.62 -18.34
CA ALA A 143 -5.37 -16.53 -17.29
C ALA A 143 -4.67 -17.89 -17.29
N ARG A 144 -4.09 -18.31 -18.43
CA ARG A 144 -3.35 -19.59 -18.57
C ARG A 144 -1.85 -19.46 -18.29
N HIS A 145 -1.29 -18.25 -18.30
CA HIS A 145 0.16 -18.07 -18.39
C HIS A 145 0.78 -17.11 -17.38
N HIS A 146 -0.01 -16.42 -16.54
CA HIS A 146 0.52 -15.55 -15.50
C HIS A 146 0.18 -16.04 -14.09
N LEU A 147 1.22 -16.18 -13.25
CA LEU A 147 1.17 -16.29 -11.78
C LEU A 147 0.12 -17.28 -11.23
N GLN A 148 0.11 -18.52 -11.71
CA GLN A 148 -0.79 -19.59 -11.21
C GLN A 148 -0.28 -20.28 -9.92
N GLY A 149 0.62 -19.64 -9.18
CA GLY A 149 1.34 -20.24 -8.08
C GLY A 149 1.85 -19.22 -7.08
N ASP A 150 2.83 -19.61 -6.28
CA ASP A 150 3.55 -18.73 -5.38
C ASP A 150 4.46 -17.75 -6.15
N ILE A 151 5.14 -16.83 -5.47
CA ILE A 151 6.06 -15.88 -6.12
C ILE A 151 7.19 -16.54 -6.94
N PHE A 152 7.38 -17.86 -6.82
CA PHE A 152 8.33 -18.66 -7.60
C PHE A 152 7.65 -19.59 -8.63
N GLY A 153 6.33 -19.49 -8.79
CA GLY A 153 5.54 -20.29 -9.73
C GLY A 153 5.24 -21.72 -9.24
N LEU A 154 5.43 -22.01 -7.95
CA LEU A 154 5.11 -23.32 -7.38
C LEU A 154 3.63 -23.37 -6.93
N PRO A 155 2.99 -24.55 -6.88
CA PRO A 155 1.64 -24.66 -6.34
C PRO A 155 1.56 -24.12 -4.91
N ILE A 156 0.55 -23.29 -4.64
CA ILE A 156 0.30 -22.75 -3.31
C ILE A 156 -0.35 -23.86 -2.45
N PRO A 157 0.18 -24.18 -1.26
CA PRO A 157 -0.46 -25.12 -0.35
C PRO A 157 -1.84 -24.63 0.09
N ALA A 158 -2.78 -25.57 0.25
CA ALA A 158 -4.12 -25.23 0.75
C ALA A 158 -4.04 -24.59 2.15
N GLY A 159 -4.71 -23.45 2.31
CA GLY A 159 -4.70 -22.66 3.55
C GLY A 159 -3.60 -21.60 3.63
N ASP A 160 -2.65 -21.61 2.69
CA ASP A 160 -1.55 -20.63 2.63
C ASP A 160 -1.81 -19.51 1.60
N GLU A 161 -2.99 -19.46 0.99
CA GLU A 161 -3.30 -18.55 -0.12
C GLU A 161 -3.18 -17.08 0.28
N LEU A 162 -3.80 -16.65 1.38
CA LEU A 162 -3.69 -15.26 1.86
C LEU A 162 -2.25 -14.87 2.22
N ARG A 163 -1.47 -15.82 2.76
CA ARG A 163 -0.04 -15.60 3.05
C ARG A 163 0.72 -15.38 1.76
N GLU A 164 0.37 -16.09 0.70
CA GLU A 164 1.01 -15.91 -0.60
C GLU A 164 0.65 -14.57 -1.25
N LEU A 165 -0.60 -14.12 -1.12
CA LEU A 165 -1.00 -12.79 -1.60
C LEU A 165 -0.23 -11.66 -0.88
N TRP A 166 0.07 -11.82 0.42
CA TRP A 166 1.01 -10.94 1.11
C TRP A 166 2.43 -11.03 0.57
N ARG A 167 2.91 -12.22 0.21
CA ARG A 167 4.25 -12.39 -0.37
C ARG A 167 4.36 -11.64 -1.70
N TYR A 168 3.32 -11.62 -2.52
CA TYR A 168 3.28 -10.79 -3.74
C TYR A 168 3.50 -9.31 -3.42
N GLU A 169 2.78 -8.75 -2.44
CA GLU A 169 2.98 -7.34 -2.05
C GLU A 169 4.39 -7.09 -1.48
N LEU A 170 4.82 -7.92 -0.52
CA LEU A 170 6.13 -7.76 0.14
C LEU A 170 7.30 -7.88 -0.84
N PHE A 171 7.18 -8.75 -1.85
CA PHE A 171 8.20 -8.90 -2.87
C PHE A 171 8.35 -7.59 -3.67
N CYS A 172 7.23 -6.91 -3.96
CA CYS A 172 7.19 -5.62 -4.66
C CYS A 172 7.64 -4.40 -3.83
N GLN A 173 7.95 -4.57 -2.54
CA GLN A 173 8.39 -3.50 -1.62
C GLN A 173 9.92 -3.35 -1.52
N ASP A 174 10.68 -3.94 -2.44
CA ASP A 174 12.12 -3.67 -2.48
C ASP A 174 12.40 -2.18 -2.72
N HIS A 175 13.41 -1.65 -2.03
CA HIS A 175 13.74 -0.22 -2.01
C HIS A 175 14.13 0.36 -3.38
N ASN A 176 14.34 -0.46 -4.41
CA ASN A 176 14.68 -0.01 -5.75
C ASN A 176 13.41 0.16 -6.59
N TYR A 177 12.71 1.28 -6.36
CA TYR A 177 11.61 1.68 -7.23
C TYR A 177 12.17 2.22 -8.56
N GLY A 178 11.55 1.82 -9.68
CA GLY A 178 12.01 2.13 -11.04
C GLY A 178 13.06 1.17 -11.61
N GLY A 179 13.31 0.03 -10.93
CA GLY A 179 14.15 -1.06 -11.43
C GLY A 179 15.66 -0.78 -11.49
N TYR A 180 16.10 0.46 -11.24
CA TYR A 180 17.51 0.82 -11.25
C TYR A 180 18.25 0.16 -10.08
N HIS A 181 19.17 -0.77 -10.37
CA HIS A 181 19.82 -1.69 -9.41
C HIS A 181 18.85 -2.60 -8.62
N GLY A 182 17.58 -2.67 -9.04
CA GLY A 182 16.57 -3.54 -8.44
C GLY A 182 16.63 -4.97 -8.97
N ALA A 183 16.08 -5.90 -8.18
CA ALA A 183 15.92 -7.30 -8.60
C ALA A 183 14.68 -7.51 -9.50
N GLN A 184 13.82 -6.50 -9.62
CA GLN A 184 12.55 -6.55 -10.35
C GLN A 184 12.32 -5.29 -11.18
N SER A 185 11.65 -5.45 -12.32
CA SER A 185 11.15 -4.32 -13.11
C SER A 185 9.87 -3.72 -12.53
N SER A 186 9.50 -2.51 -12.95
CA SER A 186 8.21 -1.90 -12.61
C SER A 186 7.05 -2.78 -13.10
N TRP A 187 7.18 -3.32 -14.32
CA TRP A 187 6.19 -4.23 -14.92
C TRP A 187 5.96 -5.50 -14.10
N ASP A 188 7.02 -6.11 -13.55
CA ASP A 188 6.89 -7.28 -12.67
C ASP A 188 6.09 -6.92 -11.41
N LYS A 189 6.37 -5.76 -10.82
CA LYS A 189 5.70 -5.28 -9.62
C LYS A 189 4.22 -5.00 -9.85
N GLU A 190 3.89 -4.33 -10.96
CA GLU A 190 2.50 -4.07 -11.37
C GLU A 190 1.76 -5.38 -11.61
N SER A 191 2.34 -6.29 -12.39
CA SER A 191 1.70 -7.58 -12.73
C SER A 191 1.44 -8.45 -11.50
N MET A 192 2.38 -8.48 -10.55
CA MET A 192 2.21 -9.19 -9.28
C MET A 192 1.12 -8.57 -8.41
N ARG A 193 1.04 -7.24 -8.33
CA ARG A 193 0.00 -6.53 -7.57
C ARG A 193 -1.37 -6.70 -8.20
N ASP A 194 -1.49 -6.61 -9.52
CA ASP A 194 -2.76 -6.79 -10.23
C ASP A 194 -3.30 -8.22 -10.06
N HIS A 195 -2.42 -9.21 -10.11
CA HIS A 195 -2.76 -10.59 -9.78
C HIS A 195 -3.28 -10.70 -8.33
N ALA A 196 -2.52 -10.15 -7.37
CA ALA A 196 -2.90 -10.22 -5.97
C ALA A 196 -4.21 -9.46 -5.66
N LEU A 197 -4.43 -8.31 -6.31
CA LEU A 197 -5.66 -7.51 -6.23
C LEU A 197 -6.86 -8.29 -6.76
N THR A 198 -6.70 -9.01 -7.87
CA THR A 198 -7.75 -9.85 -8.45
C THR A 198 -8.11 -10.99 -7.50
N GLU A 199 -7.10 -11.74 -7.02
CA GLU A 199 -7.33 -12.89 -6.14
C GLU A 199 -7.87 -12.49 -4.77
N ILE A 200 -7.36 -11.42 -4.17
CA ILE A 200 -7.85 -10.97 -2.85
C ILE A 200 -9.30 -10.48 -2.91
N SER A 201 -9.73 -9.90 -4.04
CA SER A 201 -11.12 -9.49 -4.23
C SER A 201 -12.06 -10.70 -4.19
N ARG A 202 -11.64 -11.83 -4.79
CA ARG A 202 -12.42 -13.09 -4.75
C ARG A 202 -12.54 -13.64 -3.33
N TRP A 203 -11.50 -13.49 -2.50
CA TRP A 203 -11.56 -13.84 -1.07
C TRP A 203 -12.50 -12.94 -0.28
N ILE A 204 -12.48 -11.63 -0.54
CA ILE A 204 -13.41 -10.67 0.07
C ILE A 204 -14.84 -11.05 -0.30
N ASP A 205 -15.13 -11.24 -1.58
CA ASP A 205 -16.46 -11.60 -2.08
C ASP A 205 -16.95 -12.92 -1.48
N GLY A 206 -16.11 -13.94 -1.47
CA GLY A 206 -16.43 -15.24 -0.88
C GLY A 206 -16.74 -15.14 0.62
N SER A 207 -15.98 -14.30 1.35
CA SER A 207 -16.24 -14.05 2.77
C SER A 207 -17.56 -13.31 2.99
N LEU A 208 -17.84 -12.27 2.19
CA LEU A 208 -19.09 -11.51 2.28
C LEU A 208 -20.30 -12.36 1.90
N MET A 209 -20.20 -13.24 0.91
CA MET A 209 -21.26 -14.18 0.53
C MET A 209 -21.62 -15.13 1.67
N VAL A 210 -20.64 -15.62 2.43
CA VAL A 210 -20.93 -16.51 3.56
C VAL A 210 -21.44 -15.71 4.76
N LEU A 211 -20.89 -14.53 5.03
CA LEU A 211 -21.36 -13.68 6.13
C LEU A 211 -22.76 -13.13 5.88
N SER A 212 -23.15 -12.85 4.64
CA SER A 212 -24.52 -12.42 4.32
C SER A 212 -25.56 -13.51 4.57
N SER A 213 -25.16 -14.79 4.58
CA SER A 213 -26.05 -15.90 4.93
C SER A 213 -26.49 -15.92 6.40
N LEU A 214 -25.84 -15.13 7.26
CA LEU A 214 -26.28 -14.91 8.64
C LEU A 214 -27.63 -14.20 8.70
N ASP A 215 -27.97 -13.43 7.67
CA ASP A 215 -29.24 -12.72 7.59
C ASP A 215 -30.20 -13.42 6.62
N CYS A 216 -31.40 -13.74 7.11
CA CYS A 216 -32.36 -14.58 6.39
C CYS A 216 -33.33 -13.78 5.50
N GLU A 217 -33.25 -12.44 5.50
CA GLU A 217 -34.12 -11.56 4.71
C GLU A 217 -33.38 -10.92 3.51
N GLN A 218 -34.12 -10.66 2.42
CA GLN A 218 -33.61 -9.91 1.26
C GLN A 218 -33.16 -8.52 1.72
N GLY A 219 -31.86 -8.28 1.75
CA GLY A 219 -31.28 -7.07 2.33
C GLY A 219 -29.90 -6.73 1.81
N LEU A 220 -29.35 -5.66 2.39
CA LEU A 220 -28.01 -5.16 2.17
C LEU A 220 -27.19 -5.44 3.42
N THR A 221 -26.15 -6.26 3.31
CA THR A 221 -25.17 -6.48 4.37
C THR A 221 -23.93 -5.63 4.11
N VAL A 222 -23.52 -4.84 5.09
CA VAL A 222 -22.37 -3.94 5.02
C VAL A 222 -21.37 -4.32 6.09
N PHE A 223 -20.11 -4.51 5.66
CA PHE A 223 -18.99 -4.71 6.57
C PHE A 223 -18.16 -3.44 6.67
N ASN A 224 -17.86 -3.02 7.90
CA ASN A 224 -16.92 -1.95 8.16
C ASN A 224 -15.54 -2.53 8.52
N PRO A 225 -14.54 -2.50 7.61
CA PRO A 225 -13.25 -3.14 7.83
C PRO A 225 -12.31 -2.36 8.75
N VAL A 226 -12.67 -1.17 9.22
CA VAL A 226 -11.79 -0.33 10.06
C VAL A 226 -12.09 -0.46 11.56
N SER A 227 -11.09 -0.11 12.37
CA SER A 227 -11.14 -0.21 13.85
C SER A 227 -11.86 0.97 14.54
N TRP A 228 -12.58 1.79 13.79
CA TRP A 228 -13.40 2.88 14.29
C TRP A 228 -14.78 2.90 13.64
N CYS A 229 -15.75 3.51 14.32
CA CYS A 229 -17.07 3.74 13.73
C CYS A 229 -16.98 4.80 12.64
N ARG A 230 -17.77 4.66 11.57
CA ARG A 230 -17.79 5.65 10.49
C ARG A 230 -19.17 5.79 9.86
N ASP A 231 -19.38 6.94 9.26
CA ASP A 231 -20.49 7.18 8.33
C ASP A 231 -19.94 7.00 6.92
N GLU A 232 -20.73 6.42 6.00
CA GLU A 232 -20.26 6.11 4.65
C GLU A 232 -21.41 6.19 3.65
N VAL A 233 -21.10 6.63 2.43
CA VAL A 233 -22.03 6.50 1.30
C VAL A 233 -21.72 5.21 0.57
N VAL A 234 -22.69 4.30 0.52
CA VAL A 234 -22.57 3.07 -0.28
C VAL A 234 -23.49 3.12 -1.49
N ILE A 235 -23.06 2.49 -2.58
CA ILE A 235 -23.86 2.36 -3.81
C ILE A 235 -24.42 0.95 -3.88
N VAL A 236 -25.74 0.84 -3.84
CA VAL A 236 -26.45 -0.42 -4.06
C VAL A 236 -26.77 -0.53 -5.55
N ALA A 237 -26.12 -1.45 -6.25
CA ALA A 237 -26.38 -1.69 -7.67
C ALA A 237 -27.81 -2.21 -7.86
N ASP A 238 -28.61 -1.52 -8.68
CA ASP A 238 -29.97 -1.89 -9.05
C ASP A 238 -30.31 -1.30 -10.42
N GLU A 239 -31.10 -2.01 -11.23
CA GLU A 239 -31.50 -1.55 -12.57
C GLU A 239 -32.56 -0.44 -12.53
N GLU A 240 -33.34 -0.36 -11.45
CA GLU A 240 -34.41 0.61 -11.22
C GLU A 240 -34.21 1.34 -9.87
N PRO A 241 -33.11 2.09 -9.67
CA PRO A 241 -32.79 2.69 -8.38
C PRO A 241 -33.85 3.70 -7.91
N GLU A 242 -34.62 4.30 -8.82
CA GLU A 242 -35.75 5.17 -8.51
C GLU A 242 -36.96 4.45 -7.89
N THR A 243 -36.96 3.12 -7.89
CA THR A 243 -37.99 2.29 -7.24
C THR A 243 -37.48 1.61 -5.98
N LEU A 244 -36.26 1.91 -5.53
CA LEU A 244 -35.61 1.24 -4.40
C LEU A 244 -35.49 2.17 -3.17
N GLN A 245 -35.71 1.60 -2.00
CA GLN A 245 -35.50 2.20 -0.69
C GLN A 245 -34.62 1.30 0.17
N VAL A 246 -33.83 1.92 1.04
CA VAL A 246 -33.06 1.23 2.09
C VAL A 246 -33.70 1.57 3.43
N LEU A 247 -34.03 0.56 4.22
CA LEU A 247 -34.59 0.72 5.57
C LEU A 247 -33.53 0.41 6.62
N GLY A 248 -33.46 1.24 7.65
CA GLY A 248 -32.63 1.00 8.83
C GLY A 248 -33.12 -0.17 9.67
N GLU A 249 -32.37 -0.48 10.74
CA GLU A 249 -32.74 -1.53 11.72
C GLU A 249 -34.10 -1.25 12.38
N ASP A 250 -34.45 0.02 12.57
CA ASP A 250 -35.74 0.49 13.09
C ASP A 250 -36.90 0.38 12.08
N GLY A 251 -36.61 -0.01 10.84
CA GLY A 251 -37.56 -0.08 9.74
C GLY A 251 -37.92 1.28 9.12
N LEU A 252 -37.25 2.36 9.52
CA LEU A 252 -37.44 3.67 8.91
C LEU A 252 -36.62 3.81 7.62
N PRO A 253 -37.16 4.50 6.60
CA PRO A 253 -36.43 4.74 5.36
C PRO A 253 -35.22 5.65 5.60
N LEU A 254 -34.06 5.21 5.09
CA LEU A 254 -32.83 6.00 5.07
C LEU A 254 -32.84 7.00 3.90
N PRO A 255 -32.11 8.11 4.01
CA PRO A 255 -31.92 9.03 2.90
C PRO A 255 -31.15 8.38 1.76
N VAL A 256 -31.70 8.43 0.55
CA VAL A 256 -31.15 7.78 -0.65
C VAL A 256 -31.24 8.66 -1.89
N GLN A 257 -30.32 8.48 -2.83
CA GLN A 257 -30.29 9.21 -4.09
C GLN A 257 -30.02 8.25 -5.26
N PRO A 258 -30.92 8.16 -6.26
CA PRO A 258 -30.64 7.44 -7.49
C PRO A 258 -29.44 8.05 -8.23
N THR A 259 -28.56 7.20 -8.74
CA THR A 259 -27.36 7.54 -9.50
C THR A 259 -27.27 6.67 -10.75
N TYR A 260 -26.31 6.96 -11.64
CA TYR A 260 -26.07 6.12 -12.81
C TYR A 260 -25.65 4.68 -12.45
N GLY A 261 -25.00 4.47 -11.30
CA GLY A 261 -24.51 3.16 -10.85
C GLY A 261 -25.44 2.41 -9.90
N GLY A 262 -26.64 2.94 -9.62
CA GLY A 262 -27.58 2.38 -8.65
C GLY A 262 -28.05 3.40 -7.62
N LEU A 263 -28.41 2.95 -6.42
CA LEU A 263 -28.93 3.77 -5.33
C LEU A 263 -27.81 4.13 -4.34
N ALA A 264 -27.44 5.40 -4.24
CA ALA A 264 -26.55 5.88 -3.20
C ALA A 264 -27.32 6.03 -1.87
N VAL A 265 -26.82 5.43 -0.81
CA VAL A 265 -27.41 5.52 0.54
C VAL A 265 -26.35 6.00 1.53
N GLN A 266 -26.72 6.98 2.35
CA GLN A 266 -25.89 7.41 3.48
C GLN A 266 -26.16 6.48 4.66
N LEU A 267 -25.16 5.70 5.04
CA LEU A 267 -25.19 4.87 6.24
C LEU A 267 -24.46 5.60 7.36
N ASN A 268 -25.06 5.63 8.54
CA ASN A 268 -24.50 6.33 9.70
C ASN A 268 -24.23 5.34 10.83
N GLY A 269 -23.18 5.60 11.60
CA GLY A 269 -22.83 4.82 12.77
C GLY A 269 -22.42 3.39 12.44
N LEU A 270 -21.71 3.15 11.32
CA LEU A 270 -21.24 1.82 11.00
C LEU A 270 -20.27 1.33 12.07
N HIS A 271 -20.56 0.22 12.73
CA HIS A 271 -19.77 -0.26 13.87
C HIS A 271 -18.36 -0.66 13.45
N SER A 272 -17.36 -0.39 14.28
CA SER A 272 -15.99 -0.84 14.02
C SER A 272 -15.91 -2.36 13.86
N LEU A 273 -15.20 -2.82 12.82
CA LEU A 273 -15.03 -4.25 12.52
C LEU A 273 -16.35 -5.03 12.55
N GLY A 274 -17.44 -4.35 12.20
CA GLY A 274 -18.81 -4.82 12.37
C GLY A 274 -19.47 -5.14 11.05
N VAL A 275 -20.41 -6.09 11.11
CA VAL A 275 -21.38 -6.36 10.05
C VAL A 275 -22.71 -5.77 10.48
N GLN A 276 -23.33 -4.99 9.60
CA GLN A 276 -24.66 -4.44 9.80
C GLN A 276 -25.52 -4.74 8.58
N SER A 277 -26.80 -4.95 8.83
CA SER A 277 -27.76 -5.31 7.80
C SER A 277 -28.87 -4.28 7.71
N PHE A 278 -29.27 -4.04 6.48
CA PHE A 278 -30.33 -3.11 6.10
C PHE A 278 -31.32 -3.85 5.23
N ARG A 279 -32.58 -3.43 5.24
CA ARG A 279 -33.60 -4.04 4.39
C ARG A 279 -33.77 -3.24 3.10
N LEU A 280 -33.87 -3.96 1.99
CA LEU A 280 -34.18 -3.37 0.69
C LEU A 280 -35.67 -3.48 0.43
N HIS A 281 -36.31 -2.39 0.01
CA HIS A 281 -37.73 -2.35 -0.24
C HIS A 281 -38.05 -1.60 -1.54
N ARG A 282 -39.04 -2.07 -2.31
CA ARG A 282 -39.49 -1.35 -3.50
C ARG A 282 -40.43 -0.21 -3.09
N GLY A 283 -40.00 1.02 -3.29
CA GLY A 283 -40.72 2.22 -2.87
C GLY A 283 -40.09 3.49 -3.44
N LYS A 284 -40.67 4.64 -3.13
CA LYS A 284 -40.19 5.93 -3.63
C LYS A 284 -38.96 6.41 -2.82
N PRO A 285 -37.78 6.61 -3.41
CA PRO A 285 -36.59 7.05 -2.69
C PRO A 285 -36.83 8.38 -1.96
N GLN A 286 -36.22 8.52 -0.78
CA GLN A 286 -36.30 9.71 0.06
C GLN A 286 -34.96 10.47 0.00
N PRO A 287 -34.82 11.53 -0.83
CA PRO A 287 -33.56 12.25 -0.98
C PRO A 287 -33.18 13.06 0.27
N SER A 288 -31.88 13.19 0.55
CA SER A 288 -31.36 13.86 1.75
C SER A 288 -31.33 15.39 1.67
N SER A 289 -31.21 15.99 0.47
CA SER A 289 -31.12 17.46 0.32
C SER A 289 -31.23 17.95 -1.14
N ASN A 290 -31.45 19.26 -1.29
CA ASN A 290 -31.35 19.99 -2.55
C ASN A 290 -29.92 20.50 -2.75
N LEU A 291 -29.31 20.19 -3.88
CA LEU A 291 -28.03 20.78 -4.30
C LEU A 291 -28.21 22.29 -4.52
N LEU A 292 -27.40 23.10 -3.83
CA LEU A 292 -27.22 24.51 -4.19
C LEU A 292 -26.28 24.59 -5.40
N LYS A 293 -26.62 25.44 -6.38
CA LYS A 293 -25.79 25.61 -7.57
C LYS A 293 -24.37 26.02 -7.16
N ASN A 294 -23.38 25.23 -7.56
CA ASN A 294 -21.94 25.47 -7.38
C ASN A 294 -21.44 25.48 -5.92
N GLN A 295 -22.22 24.95 -4.97
CA GLN A 295 -21.82 24.91 -3.56
C GLN A 295 -22.16 23.56 -2.92
N LEU A 296 -21.21 23.01 -2.16
CA LEU A 296 -21.42 21.86 -1.30
C LEU A 296 -21.41 22.35 0.16
N VAL A 297 -22.52 22.15 0.87
CA VAL A 297 -22.66 22.60 2.27
C VAL A 297 -22.92 21.39 3.14
N SER A 298 -22.10 21.22 4.18
CA SER A 298 -22.35 20.29 5.28
C SER A 298 -22.32 21.04 6.62
N GLN A 299 -22.58 20.33 7.72
CA GLN A 299 -22.42 20.88 9.07
C GLN A 299 -20.95 21.20 9.44
N HIS A 300 -20.00 20.66 8.67
CA HIS A 300 -18.56 20.82 8.95
C HIS A 300 -17.87 21.76 7.97
N MET A 301 -18.32 21.78 6.71
CA MET A 301 -17.58 22.41 5.61
C MET A 301 -18.52 23.11 4.63
N VAL A 302 -18.05 24.23 4.07
CA VAL A 302 -18.64 24.86 2.89
C VAL A 302 -17.59 24.86 1.78
N VAL A 303 -17.92 24.27 0.64
CA VAL A 303 -17.06 24.19 -0.55
C VAL A 303 -17.72 24.96 -1.68
N ASP A 304 -17.07 26.00 -2.17
CA ASP A 304 -17.48 26.71 -3.38
C ASP A 304 -16.68 26.19 -4.58
N VAL A 305 -17.39 25.91 -5.67
CA VAL A 305 -16.78 25.37 -6.91
C VAL A 305 -16.89 26.41 -8.02
N ASP A 306 -15.74 26.83 -8.56
CA ASP A 306 -15.67 27.60 -9.79
C ASP A 306 -15.79 26.65 -10.99
N THR A 307 -17.03 26.46 -11.46
CA THR A 307 -17.34 25.56 -12.56
C THR A 307 -16.80 26.04 -13.91
N SER A 308 -16.38 27.31 -14.04
CA SER A 308 -15.75 27.81 -15.26
C SER A 308 -14.30 27.34 -15.41
N GLN A 309 -13.63 27.10 -14.28
CA GLN A 309 -12.23 26.66 -14.23
C GLN A 309 -12.07 25.23 -13.69
N GLY A 310 -13.14 24.60 -13.24
CA GLY A 310 -13.11 23.25 -12.67
C GLY A 310 -12.31 23.15 -11.37
N ARG A 311 -12.24 24.24 -10.59
CA ARG A 311 -11.47 24.29 -9.34
C ARG A 311 -12.36 24.58 -8.14
N ILE A 312 -11.94 24.15 -6.97
CA ILE A 312 -12.50 24.65 -5.70
C ILE A 312 -12.00 26.08 -5.52
N SER A 313 -12.92 27.04 -5.43
CA SER A 313 -12.62 28.46 -5.23
C SER A 313 -12.64 28.86 -3.77
N ARG A 314 -13.27 28.05 -2.92
CA ARG A 314 -13.29 28.25 -1.47
C ARG A 314 -13.46 26.95 -0.71
N LEU A 315 -12.70 26.80 0.37
CA LEU A 315 -12.84 25.72 1.33
C LEU A 315 -12.95 26.32 2.74
N TYR A 316 -14.16 26.38 3.29
CA TYR A 316 -14.42 27.00 4.59
C TYR A 316 -14.80 25.95 5.64
N ASP A 317 -14.03 25.88 6.72
CA ASP A 317 -14.29 25.04 7.88
C ASP A 317 -15.26 25.77 8.84
N VAL A 318 -16.45 25.21 9.00
CA VAL A 318 -17.52 25.77 9.84
C VAL A 318 -17.17 25.67 11.33
N SER A 319 -16.46 24.61 11.74
CA SER A 319 -16.19 24.32 13.15
C SER A 319 -15.20 25.31 13.77
N VAL A 320 -14.20 25.72 13.00
CA VAL A 320 -13.21 26.72 13.42
C VAL A 320 -13.45 28.10 12.78
N SER A 321 -14.49 28.21 11.96
CA SER A 321 -14.85 29.44 11.24
C SER A 321 -13.71 30.00 10.37
N GLN A 322 -12.93 29.12 9.74
CA GLN A 322 -11.71 29.47 9.01
C GLN A 322 -11.85 29.17 7.51
N ASP A 323 -11.38 30.11 6.68
CA ASP A 323 -11.16 29.89 5.26
C ASP A 323 -9.78 29.23 5.04
N LEU A 324 -9.78 28.02 4.49
CA LEU A 324 -8.59 27.19 4.28
C LEU A 324 -7.96 27.41 2.90
N THR A 325 -8.56 28.25 2.06
CA THR A 325 -8.11 28.51 0.68
C THR A 325 -6.94 29.49 0.59
N ASP A 326 -6.43 29.94 1.74
CA ASP A 326 -5.43 31.01 1.85
C ASP A 326 -4.13 30.69 1.09
N HIS A 327 -3.75 31.58 0.17
CA HIS A 327 -2.68 31.38 -0.81
C HIS A 327 -1.27 31.59 -0.23
N ASP A 328 -1.15 32.15 0.98
CA ASP A 328 0.12 32.52 1.61
C ASP A 328 0.87 31.34 2.28
N ARG A 329 0.45 30.09 2.05
CA ARG A 329 1.15 28.90 2.52
C ARG A 329 2.10 28.37 1.45
N GLU A 330 3.29 27.91 1.86
CA GLU A 330 4.33 27.31 1.00
C GLU A 330 3.78 26.24 0.03
N TYR A 331 2.70 25.57 0.43
CA TYR A 331 1.89 24.67 -0.41
C TYR A 331 0.40 25.01 -0.29
N GLY A 332 0.00 26.17 -0.83
CA GLY A 332 -1.39 26.60 -0.88
C GLY A 332 -2.31 25.65 -1.69
N PHE A 333 -3.62 25.85 -1.55
CA PHE A 333 -4.63 25.04 -2.23
C PHE A 333 -4.44 25.09 -3.77
N GLY A 334 -4.33 23.92 -4.42
CA GLY A 334 -4.10 23.80 -5.86
C GLY A 334 -2.64 23.72 -6.31
N THR A 335 -1.68 23.73 -5.39
CA THR A 335 -0.26 23.52 -5.72
C THR A 335 -0.01 22.08 -6.18
N LEU A 336 0.55 21.92 -7.38
CA LEU A 336 1.02 20.63 -7.90
C LEU A 336 2.27 20.20 -7.13
N VAL A 337 2.12 19.23 -6.22
CA VAL A 337 3.23 18.73 -5.40
C VAL A 337 4.00 17.61 -6.10
N SER A 338 3.39 16.92 -7.06
CA SER A 338 3.99 15.83 -7.83
C SER A 338 3.27 15.58 -9.15
N TYR A 339 3.98 15.04 -10.14
CA TYR A 339 3.42 14.56 -11.41
C TYR A 339 4.05 13.22 -11.80
N LYS A 340 3.36 12.43 -12.62
CA LYS A 340 3.89 11.18 -13.19
C LYS A 340 4.88 11.54 -14.31
N ASP A 341 6.13 11.08 -14.19
CA ASP A 341 7.10 11.14 -15.29
C ASP A 341 7.17 9.76 -15.96
N PRO A 342 6.51 9.56 -17.13
CA PRO A 342 6.50 8.28 -17.83
C PRO A 342 7.86 7.91 -18.46
N GLY A 343 8.87 8.78 -18.39
CA GLY A 343 10.21 8.53 -18.92
C GLY A 343 11.13 7.73 -17.99
N VAL A 344 10.71 7.46 -16.75
CA VAL A 344 11.50 6.75 -15.73
C VAL A 344 11.05 5.29 -15.67
N ASP A 345 11.32 4.54 -16.73
CA ASP A 345 11.24 3.07 -16.71
C ASP A 345 12.39 2.50 -17.54
N VAL A 346 13.06 1.48 -17.04
CA VAL A 346 14.15 0.85 -17.78
C VAL A 346 13.53 -0.09 -18.80
N ARG A 347 13.64 0.27 -20.08
CA ARG A 347 13.49 -0.69 -21.17
C ARG A 347 14.64 -1.69 -21.08
N TYR A 348 14.32 -2.97 -20.91
CA TYR A 348 15.26 -4.06 -21.19
C TYR A 348 15.74 -4.03 -22.65
#